data_AF-A0AB73ARR9-F1
#
_entry.id   AF-A0AB73ARR9-F1
#
_cell.length_a   1.000
_cell.length_b   1.000
_cell.length_c   1.000
_cell.angle_alpha   90.00
_cell.angle_beta   90.00
_cell.angle_gamma   90.00
#
_symmetry.space_group_name_H-M   'P 1'
#
loop_
_entity.id
_entity.type
_entity.pdbx_description
1 polymer ?
#
loop_
_entity_poly.entity_id
_entity_poly.type
_entity_poly.pdbx_seq_one_letter_code
_entity_poly.pdbx_strand_id
1 'polypeptide(L)'
;MPVVYHLLRRLYDRQQPFEPDWHVIELVAEASKDPSFRKAKFSRYLDEYRRNGVYCRRGKRLTPGRKTYYEGIRRRKTEEYIRQNRRKLLFERRNGPGSDKLPGEIKNILKMKR
;
A
#
# COMPACT_ATOMS: atom_id res chain seq x y z
N MET A 1 3.39 -4.51 -3.39
CA MET A 1 3.38 -3.08 -3.06
C MET A 1 1.96 -2.59 -3.24
N PRO A 2 1.30 -2.12 -2.17
CA PRO A 2 -0.04 -1.54 -2.25
C PRO A 2 -0.06 -0.46 -3.33
N VAL A 3 -1.13 -0.37 -4.12
CA VAL A 3 -1.27 0.61 -5.21
C VAL A 3 -1.09 2.04 -4.67
N VAL A 4 -1.65 2.32 -3.50
CA VAL A 4 -1.49 3.60 -2.79
C VAL A 4 -0.02 3.92 -2.52
N TYR A 5 0.77 2.96 -2.01
CA TYR A 5 2.20 3.18 -1.77
C TYR A 5 2.99 3.38 -3.07
N HIS A 6 2.62 2.70 -4.15
CA HIS A 6 3.26 2.90 -5.44
C HIS A 6 2.95 4.30 -6.02
N LEU A 7 1.71 4.76 -5.90
CA LEU A 7 1.29 6.09 -6.32
C LEU A 7 1.96 7.18 -5.48
N LEU A 8 1.98 7.03 -4.15
CA LEU A 8 2.69 7.94 -3.25
C LEU A 8 4.18 8.00 -3.63
N ARG A 9 4.84 6.86 -3.83
CA ARG A 9 6.25 6.84 -4.21
C ARG A 9 6.52 7.58 -5.51
N ARG A 10 5.68 7.38 -6.53
CA ARG A 10 5.80 8.03 -7.85
C ARG A 10 5.52 9.54 -7.80
N LEU A 11 4.57 9.97 -6.96
CA LEU A 11 4.22 11.39 -6.77
C LEU A 11 5.24 12.14 -5.92
N TYR A 12 5.96 11.42 -5.04
CA TYR A 12 6.96 11.96 -4.12
C TYR A 12 8.40 11.54 -4.49
N ASP A 13 8.69 11.28 -5.78
CA ASP A 13 10.00 10.81 -6.28
C ASP A 13 11.19 11.71 -5.88
N ARG A 14 10.94 12.95 -5.43
CA ARG A 14 11.95 13.91 -4.95
C ARG A 14 12.06 14.05 -3.44
N GLN A 15 11.21 13.37 -2.65
CA GLN A 15 11.33 13.41 -1.20
C GLN A 15 12.29 12.34 -0.69
N GLN A 16 13.02 12.71 0.36
CA GLN A 16 13.85 11.81 1.13
C GLN A 16 12.99 10.60 1.55
N PRO A 17 13.49 9.36 1.50
CA PRO A 17 12.76 8.20 1.96
C PRO A 17 12.28 8.45 3.39
N PHE A 18 10.97 8.63 3.57
CA PHE A 18 10.38 8.81 4.88
C PHE A 18 9.54 7.59 5.22
N GLU A 19 9.62 7.21 6.48
CA GLU A 19 8.72 6.25 7.06
C GLU A 19 7.32 6.87 7.23
N PRO A 20 6.24 6.16 6.83
CA PRO A 20 4.90 6.69 6.98
C PRO A 20 4.52 6.81 8.46
N ASP A 21 3.83 7.89 8.83
CA ASP A 21 3.29 8.08 10.18
C ASP A 21 2.44 6.87 10.61
N TRP A 22 2.53 6.49 11.87
CA TRP A 22 1.86 5.29 12.37
C TRP A 22 0.33 5.38 12.24
N HIS A 23 -0.28 6.57 12.34
CA HIS A 23 -1.72 6.76 12.13
C HIS A 23 -2.14 6.44 10.69
N VAL A 24 -1.29 6.77 9.70
CA VAL A 24 -1.56 6.43 8.30
C VAL A 24 -1.59 4.91 8.12
N ILE A 25 -0.69 4.19 8.80
CA ILE A 25 -0.66 2.73 8.77
C ILE A 25 -1.91 2.15 9.42
N GLU A 26 -2.30 2.68 10.58
CA GLU A 26 -3.50 2.28 11.30
C GLU A 26 -4.75 2.44 10.43
N LEU A 27 -5.00 3.63 9.89
CA LEU A 27 -6.15 3.91 9.02
C LEU A 27 -6.22 2.98 7.81
N VAL A 28 -5.09 2.74 7.14
CA VAL A 28 -5.03 1.83 6.00
C VAL A 28 -5.30 0.38 6.42
N ALA A 29 -4.80 -0.03 7.57
CA ALA A 29 -5.00 -1.37 8.11
C ALA A 29 -6.47 -1.61 8.51
N GLU A 30 -7.10 -0.63 9.17
CA GLU A 30 -8.52 -0.67 9.54
C GLU A 30 -9.45 -0.72 8.33
N ALA A 31 -9.19 0.11 7.32
CA ALA A 31 -9.97 0.12 6.09
C ALA A 31 -9.78 -1.16 5.24
N SER A 32 -8.73 -1.94 5.50
CA SER A 32 -8.40 -3.12 4.71
C SER A 32 -9.11 -4.38 5.17
N LYS A 33 -9.53 -5.21 4.21
CA LYS A 33 -10.11 -6.53 4.44
C LYS A 33 -9.05 -7.62 4.65
N ASP A 34 -7.76 -7.28 4.63
CA ASP A 34 -6.68 -8.26 4.76
C ASP A 34 -6.58 -8.79 6.21
N PRO A 35 -6.76 -10.11 6.44
CA PRO A 35 -6.76 -10.67 7.80
C PRO A 35 -5.39 -10.55 8.48
N SER A 36 -4.32 -10.27 7.74
CA SER A 36 -2.98 -10.07 8.32
C SER A 36 -2.93 -8.89 9.29
N PHE A 37 -3.78 -7.87 9.08
CA PHE A 37 -3.85 -6.69 9.94
C PHE A 37 -4.57 -6.93 11.27
N ARG A 38 -5.37 -8.01 11.35
CA ARG A 38 -6.08 -8.41 12.59
C ARG A 38 -5.27 -9.36 13.47
N LYS A 39 -4.06 -9.75 13.04
CA LYS A 39 -3.21 -10.64 13.82
C LYS A 39 -2.60 -9.88 14.99
N ALA A 40 -2.56 -10.49 16.18
CA ALA A 40 -1.91 -9.89 17.36
C ALA A 40 -0.46 -9.44 17.11
N LYS A 41 0.27 -10.17 16.25
CA LYS A 41 1.63 -9.80 15.83
C LYS A 41 1.68 -8.44 15.11
N PHE A 42 0.66 -8.09 14.32
CA PHE A 42 0.59 -6.81 13.64
C PHE A 42 0.37 -5.69 14.65
N SER A 43 -0.67 -5.78 15.50
CA SER A 43 -0.98 -4.79 16.53
C SER A 43 0.23 -4.53 17.43
N ARG A 44 0.91 -5.60 17.88
CA ARG A 44 2.12 -5.47 18.69
C ARG A 44 3.22 -4.63 18.03
N TYR A 45 3.43 -4.79 16.72
CA TYR A 45 4.43 -4.00 15.99
C TYR A 45 3.96 -2.58 15.70
N LEU A 46 2.66 -2.38 15.49
CA LEU A 46 2.09 -1.04 15.35
C LEU A 46 2.22 -0.23 16.65
N ASP A 47 1.94 -0.86 17.80
CA ASP A 47 2.12 -0.25 19.13
C ASP A 47 3.59 0.06 19.44
N GLU A 48 4.51 -0.78 19.00
CA GLU A 48 5.94 -0.54 19.10
C GLU A 48 6.36 0.66 18.24
N TYR A 49 5.86 0.72 17.00
CA TYR A 49 6.11 1.84 16.11
C TYR A 49 5.54 3.16 16.67
N ARG A 50 4.30 3.13 17.17
CA ARG A 50 3.66 4.29 17.81
C ARG A 50 4.48 4.86 18.96
N ARG A 51 5.07 4.00 19.81
CA ARG A 51 5.84 4.43 20.98
C ARG A 51 7.25 4.88 20.65
N ASN A 52 7.93 4.17 19.75
CA ASN A 52 9.38 4.27 19.60
C ASN A 52 9.84 4.77 18.22
N GLY A 53 8.91 5.06 17.30
CA GLY A 53 9.26 5.26 15.90
C GLY A 53 9.70 3.96 15.22
N VAL A 54 10.26 4.05 14.01
CA VAL A 54 10.63 2.84 13.26
C VAL A 54 11.67 2.05 14.03
N TYR A 55 11.30 0.84 14.45
CA TYR A 55 12.16 -0.06 15.22
C TYR A 55 13.23 -0.73 14.33
N CYS A 56 14.16 0.07 13.81
CA CYS A 56 15.36 -0.40 13.13
C CYS A 56 16.40 0.72 13.05
N ARG A 57 17.48 0.63 13.86
CA ARG A 57 18.68 1.48 13.68
C ARG A 57 19.38 1.28 12.32
N ARG A 58 18.99 0.24 11.56
CA ARG A 58 19.51 -0.12 10.24
C ARG A 58 18.39 -0.63 9.34
N GLY A 59 18.36 -0.15 8.10
CA GLY A 59 17.43 -0.62 7.07
C GLY A 59 17.49 -2.13 6.87
N LYS A 60 16.32 -2.79 6.85
CA LYS A 60 16.23 -4.23 6.67
C LYS A 60 16.63 -4.59 5.23
N ARG A 61 17.73 -5.34 5.08
CA ARG A 61 18.18 -5.79 3.75
C ARG A 61 17.22 -6.85 3.19
N LEU A 62 16.79 -6.64 1.95
CA LEU A 62 16.01 -7.58 1.19
C LEU A 62 16.96 -8.60 0.54
N THR A 63 17.18 -9.73 1.22
CA THR A 63 17.95 -10.86 0.66
C THR A 63 17.16 -11.55 -0.46
N PRO A 64 17.80 -12.30 -1.37
CA PRO A 64 17.10 -13.05 -2.42
C PRO A 64 15.98 -13.94 -1.87
N GLY A 65 16.23 -14.71 -0.80
CA GLY A 65 15.21 -15.54 -0.17
C GLY A 65 14.03 -14.74 0.41
N ARG A 66 14.30 -13.58 1.05
CA ARG A 66 13.24 -12.69 1.54
C ARG A 66 12.44 -12.08 0.39
N LYS A 67 13.10 -11.71 -0.71
CA LYS A 67 12.46 -11.20 -1.92
C LYS A 67 11.47 -12.23 -2.45
N THR A 68 11.93 -13.47 -2.70
CA THR A 68 11.09 -14.58 -3.17
C THR A 68 9.90 -14.83 -2.25
N TYR A 69 10.11 -14.81 -0.93
CA TYR A 69 9.05 -14.98 0.05
C TYR A 69 7.96 -13.90 -0.06
N TYR A 70 8.35 -12.62 -0.03
CA TYR A 70 7.39 -11.51 -0.08
C TYR A 70 6.72 -11.38 -1.45
N GLU A 71 7.43 -11.69 -2.54
CA GLU A 71 6.85 -11.76 -3.88
C GLU A 71 5.81 -12.87 -3.99
N GLY A 72 6.08 -14.05 -3.42
CA GLY A 72 5.11 -15.15 -3.35
C GLY A 72 3.86 -14.81 -2.54
N ILE A 73 3.99 -14.05 -1.44
CA ILE A 73 2.82 -13.53 -0.71
C ILE A 73 2.04 -12.54 -1.57
N ARG A 74 2.75 -11.56 -2.17
CA ARG A 74 2.12 -10.54 -3.02
C ARG A 74 1.36 -11.19 -4.17
N ARG A 75 1.97 -12.15 -4.86
CA ARG A 75 1.36 -12.86 -5.98
C ARG A 75 0.04 -13.52 -5.56
N ARG A 76 0.09 -14.35 -4.50
CA ARG A 76 -1.10 -15.05 -3.99
C ARG A 76 -2.23 -14.10 -3.61
N LYS A 77 -1.95 -13.04 -2.85
CA LYS A 77 -2.95 -12.04 -2.46
C LYS A 77 -3.54 -11.30 -3.67
N THR A 78 -2.71 -11.02 -4.68
CA THR A 78 -3.14 -10.34 -5.90
C THR A 78 -4.04 -11.25 -6.74
N GLU A 79 -3.65 -12.51 -6.94
CA GLU A 79 -4.44 -13.52 -7.65
C GLU A 79 -5.78 -13.76 -6.97
N GLU A 80 -5.80 -13.86 -5.64
CA GLU A 80 -7.03 -14.02 -4.87
C GLU A 80 -7.95 -12.81 -4.98
N TYR A 81 -7.40 -11.59 -4.88
CA TYR A 81 -8.16 -10.36 -5.10
C TYR A 81 -8.77 -10.32 -6.51
N ILE A 82 -7.99 -10.65 -7.54
CA ILE A 82 -8.47 -10.70 -8.93
C ILE A 82 -9.60 -11.73 -9.07
N ARG A 83 -9.44 -12.91 -8.47
CA ARG A 83 -10.44 -13.98 -8.51
C ARG A 83 -11.77 -13.53 -7.89
N GLN A 84 -11.71 -12.95 -6.69
CA GLN A 84 -12.88 -12.46 -5.96
C GLN A 84 -13.58 -11.29 -6.66
N ASN A 85 -12.81 -10.42 -7.34
CA ASN A 85 -13.33 -9.19 -7.95
C ASN A 85 -13.47 -9.29 -9.48
N ARG A 86 -13.37 -10.49 -10.08
CA ARG A 86 -13.27 -10.67 -11.53
C ARG A 86 -14.36 -9.95 -12.32
N ARG A 87 -15.62 -10.07 -11.90
CA ARG A 87 -16.77 -9.42 -12.56
C ARG A 87 -16.67 -7.89 -12.49
N LYS A 88 -16.36 -7.35 -11.32
CA LYS A 88 -16.17 -5.91 -11.11
C LYS A 88 -15.02 -5.37 -11.96
N LEU A 89 -13.87 -6.05 -11.97
CA LEU A 89 -12.70 -5.66 -12.76
C LEU A 89 -12.98 -5.71 -14.28
N LEU A 90 -13.74 -6.70 -14.76
CA LEU A 90 -14.15 -6.78 -16.17
C LEU A 90 -15.12 -5.65 -16.54
N PHE A 91 -16.07 -5.33 -15.65
CA PHE A 91 -16.98 -4.21 -15.82
C PHE A 91 -16.22 -2.87 -15.86
N GLU A 92 -15.32 -2.64 -14.90
CA GLU A 92 -14.46 -1.45 -14.85
C GLU A 92 -13.52 -1.36 -16.06
N ARG A 93 -12.99 -2.48 -16.56
CA ARG A 93 -12.19 -2.48 -17.79
C ARG A 93 -13.00 -2.08 -19.03
N ARG A 94 -14.28 -2.46 -19.08
CA ARG A 94 -15.17 -2.19 -20.23
C ARG A 94 -15.77 -0.79 -20.17
N ASN A 95 -16.10 -0.31 -18.99
CA ASN A 95 -16.90 0.90 -18.77
C ASN A 95 -16.14 2.02 -18.02
N GLY A 96 -14.94 1.72 -17.52
CA GLY A 96 -14.11 2.70 -16.84
C GLY A 96 -13.58 3.75 -17.81
N PRO A 97 -13.27 4.96 -17.32
CA PRO A 97 -12.58 5.94 -18.15
C PRO A 97 -11.25 5.31 -18.61
N GLY A 98 -10.96 5.41 -19.91
CA GLY A 98 -9.68 4.95 -20.47
C GLY A 98 -8.49 5.44 -19.64
N SER A 99 -7.39 4.68 -19.66
CA SER A 99 -6.20 4.77 -18.79
C SER A 99 -5.56 6.16 -18.59
N ASP A 100 -6.03 7.20 -19.29
CA ASP A 100 -5.52 8.57 -19.26
C ASP A 100 -6.20 9.50 -18.24
N LYS A 101 -7.24 9.05 -17.54
CA LYS A 101 -7.91 9.90 -16.55
C LYS A 101 -7.52 9.51 -15.13
N LEU A 102 -6.52 10.22 -14.59
CA LEU A 102 -6.40 10.38 -13.13
C LEU A 102 -7.80 10.76 -12.59
N PRO A 103 -8.30 10.11 -11.52
CA PRO A 103 -9.54 10.51 -10.86
C PRO A 103 -9.55 12.03 -10.67
N GLY A 104 -10.64 12.71 -11.02
CA GLY A 104 -10.71 14.18 -11.02
C GLY A 104 -10.30 14.80 -9.68
N GLU A 105 -10.57 14.09 -8.59
CA GLU A 105 -10.14 14.40 -7.23
C GLU A 105 -8.61 14.52 -7.10
N ILE A 106 -7.83 13.63 -7.72
CA ILE A 106 -6.36 13.67 -7.70
C ILE A 106 -5.83 14.86 -8.50
N LYS A 107 -6.48 15.21 -9.62
CA LYS A 107 -6.12 16.41 -10.41
C LYS A 107 -6.35 17.71 -9.61
N ASN A 108 -7.42 17.78 -8.83
CA ASN A 108 -7.73 18.95 -8.01
C ASN A 108 -6.74 19.12 -6.86
N ILE A 109 -6.35 18.03 -6.20
CA ILE A 109 -5.32 18.04 -5.14
C ILE A 109 -3.96 18.51 -5.69
N LEU A 110 -3.58 18.07 -6.90
CA LEU A 110 -2.35 18.52 -7.56
C LEU A 110 -2.39 20.00 -7.99
N LYS A 111 -3.57 20.54 -8.31
CA LYS A 111 -3.76 21.96 -8.66
C LYS A 111 -3.64 22.90 -7.46
N MET A 112 -3.99 22.45 -6.26
CA MET A 112 -3.98 23.27 -5.03
C MET A 112 -2.59 23.44 -4.42
N LYS A 113 -1.56 22.75 -4.92
CA LYS A 113 -0.17 22.81 -4.42
C LYS A 113 0.73 23.80 -5.20
N ARG A 114 0.16 24.87 -5.75
CA ARG A 114 0.94 25.98 -6.33
C ARG A 114 1.39 26.95 -5.25
#